data_AF-A0A954FFI1-F1
#
_entry.id   AF-A0A954FFI1-F1
#
_cell.length_a   1.000
_cell.length_b   1.000
_cell.length_c   1.000
_cell.angle_alpha   90.00
_cell.angle_beta   90.00
_cell.angle_gamma   90.00
#
_symmetry.space_group_name_H-M   'P 1'
#
loop_
_entity.id
_entity.type
_entity.pdbx_description
1 polymer ?
#
loop_
_entity_poly.entity_id
_entity_poly.type
_entity_poly.pdbx_seq_one_letter_code
_entity_poly.pdbx_strand_id
1 'polypeptide(L)'
;MSIILEIHHINVGAGDSTLIIVRDKTKLRKKLETKKVVIPTDEYKWLQLCLDKANNIPLVGTVNQTVLIDAGNDQSTANKVNTYLKRMGVAKLDHIIASHYHQDHVGGLAVLLKDFTLTGFSAIYDRGDYRPPPAGENKAYLTYKRAALLNGRIRNKVDAKTNFEIDLGVGNKGRKIILKCVSSDGDFINSKSVKGDVRNGNDYGLSWLIQYGAFRYFTGGDLGGFSDLGGPKSKMSPYIKVETPLIQSIEGADVSKYRNGQKLNGHICAFKINHHGSHYSSDPRFFAGMRPSSAIISCGDKHQHPHALSISDIENKTWNVADSTADKNDYPPGVPKNGNGEVENTLQKYICTSLRKKFKVDDLRKNI
;
A
#
# COMPACT_ATOMS: atom_id res chain seq x y z
N MET A 1 -14.68 -21.65 -7.34
CA MET A 1 -15.05 -21.09 -6.01
C MET A 1 -15.37 -19.62 -6.19
N SER A 2 -16.44 -19.10 -5.58
CA SER A 2 -16.74 -17.66 -5.65
C SER A 2 -16.11 -16.93 -4.47
N ILE A 3 -15.35 -15.87 -4.75
CA ILE A 3 -14.62 -15.13 -3.72
C ILE A 3 -14.94 -13.64 -3.73
N ILE A 4 -14.61 -12.97 -2.63
CA ILE A 4 -14.54 -11.52 -2.51
C ILE A 4 -13.10 -11.18 -2.11
N LEU A 5 -12.46 -10.29 -2.87
CA LEU A 5 -11.19 -9.70 -2.49
C LEU A 5 -11.48 -8.39 -1.73
N GLU A 6 -11.07 -8.34 -0.46
CA GLU A 6 -11.27 -7.18 0.40
C GLU A 6 -9.91 -6.57 0.75
N ILE A 7 -9.79 -5.26 0.62
CA ILE A 7 -8.59 -4.49 1.01
C ILE A 7 -9.02 -3.43 2.01
N HIS A 8 -8.48 -3.53 3.22
CA HIS A 8 -8.85 -2.71 4.36
C HIS A 8 -7.64 -1.91 4.82
N HIS A 9 -7.78 -0.59 4.85
CA HIS A 9 -6.83 0.27 5.55
C HIS A 9 -7.35 0.50 6.97
N ILE A 10 -6.69 -0.13 7.96
CA ILE A 10 -7.08 -0.03 9.36
C ILE A 10 -6.54 1.29 9.90
N ASN A 11 -7.44 2.16 10.35
CA ASN A 11 -7.02 3.42 10.97
C ASN A 11 -6.39 3.17 12.35
N VAL A 12 -5.07 3.11 12.38
CA VAL A 12 -4.27 2.98 13.60
C VAL A 12 -3.94 4.33 14.24
N GLY A 13 -4.22 5.44 13.56
CA GLY A 13 -3.86 6.80 13.96
C GLY A 13 -2.43 7.13 13.52
N ALA A 14 -1.43 6.54 14.16
CA ALA A 14 -0.04 6.70 13.74
C ALA A 14 0.38 5.49 12.91
N GLY A 15 0.84 5.71 11.68
CA GLY A 15 1.42 4.69 10.83
C GLY A 15 0.46 3.93 9.92
N ASP A 16 0.98 2.86 9.33
CA ASP A 16 0.26 2.02 8.38
C ASP A 16 -0.31 0.74 8.98
N SER A 17 -1.46 0.33 8.45
CA SER A 17 -1.91 -1.05 8.55
C SER A 17 -2.88 -1.37 7.43
N THR A 18 -2.52 -2.34 6.60
CA THR A 18 -3.33 -2.83 5.48
C THR A 18 -3.64 -4.30 5.68
N LEU A 19 -4.93 -4.65 5.72
CA LEU A 19 -5.43 -6.01 5.79
C LEU A 19 -6.05 -6.40 4.46
N ILE A 20 -5.57 -7.47 3.85
CA ILE A 20 -6.13 -8.09 2.65
C ILE A 20 -6.81 -9.39 3.08
N ILE A 21 -8.04 -9.60 2.61
CA ILE A 21 -8.82 -10.81 2.86
C ILE A 21 -9.30 -11.37 1.53
N VAL A 22 -9.04 -12.65 1.28
CA VAL A 22 -9.77 -13.43 0.27
C VAL A 22 -10.86 -14.20 0.99
N ARG A 23 -12.11 -13.78 0.80
CA ARG A 23 -13.27 -14.33 1.49
C ARG A 23 -14.05 -15.29 0.60
N ASP A 24 -14.49 -16.41 1.15
CA ASP A 24 -15.42 -17.33 0.53
C ASP A 24 -16.83 -16.71 0.50
N LYS A 25 -17.27 -16.31 -0.69
CA LYS A 25 -18.57 -15.67 -0.90
C LYS A 25 -19.72 -16.61 -0.55
N THR A 26 -19.58 -17.91 -0.82
CA THR A 26 -20.62 -18.92 -0.56
C THR A 26 -20.80 -19.15 0.94
N LYS A 27 -19.71 -19.31 1.69
CA LYS A 27 -19.77 -19.45 3.16
C LYS A 27 -20.33 -18.18 3.82
N LEU A 28 -19.91 -17.00 3.35
CA LEU A 28 -20.46 -15.74 3.85
C LEU A 28 -21.96 -15.65 3.59
N ARG A 29 -22.40 -15.91 2.35
CA ARG A 29 -23.80 -15.90 1.96
C ARG A 29 -24.66 -16.79 2.84
N LYS A 30 -24.24 -18.04 3.06
CA LYS A 30 -24.95 -19.00 3.93
C LYS A 30 -25.12 -18.47 5.36
N LYS A 31 -24.08 -17.83 5.93
CA LYS A 31 -24.17 -17.22 7.26
C LYS A 31 -25.16 -16.06 7.31
N LEU A 32 -25.12 -15.18 6.30
CA LEU A 32 -25.99 -14.00 6.22
C LEU A 32 -27.46 -14.39 6.02
N GLU A 33 -27.74 -15.38 5.17
CA GLU A 33 -29.10 -15.92 4.93
C GLU A 33 -29.67 -16.55 6.20
N THR A 34 -28.86 -17.30 6.96
CA THR A 34 -29.27 -17.88 8.26
C THR A 34 -29.67 -16.80 9.27
N LYS A 35 -29.14 -15.58 9.13
CA LYS A 35 -29.48 -14.42 9.96
C LYS A 35 -30.50 -13.49 9.30
N LYS A 36 -31.18 -13.95 8.24
CA LYS A 36 -32.21 -13.21 7.49
C LYS A 36 -31.72 -11.84 6.99
N VAL A 37 -30.43 -11.73 6.67
CA VAL A 37 -29.86 -10.49 6.11
C VAL A 37 -30.16 -10.41 4.63
N VAL A 38 -30.66 -9.25 4.17
CA VAL A 38 -30.83 -8.96 2.74
C VAL A 38 -29.47 -8.83 2.08
N ILE A 39 -29.21 -9.67 1.07
CA ILE A 39 -27.94 -9.71 0.35
C ILE A 39 -28.02 -8.82 -0.89
N PRO A 40 -27.07 -7.89 -1.09
CA PRO A 40 -27.03 -7.07 -2.29
C PRO A 40 -26.69 -7.93 -3.51
N THR A 41 -27.36 -7.64 -4.62
CA THR A 41 -27.04 -8.20 -5.94
C THR A 41 -25.73 -7.61 -6.50
N ASP A 42 -25.47 -6.34 -6.17
CA ASP A 42 -24.26 -5.61 -6.55
C ASP A 42 -23.02 -6.09 -5.77
N GLU A 43 -22.01 -6.57 -6.49
CA GLU A 43 -20.77 -7.10 -5.92
C GLU A 43 -19.96 -6.04 -5.16
N TYR A 44 -20.05 -4.76 -5.54
CA TYR A 44 -19.30 -3.67 -4.89
C TYR A 44 -19.82 -3.34 -3.48
N LYS A 45 -21.03 -3.81 -3.12
CA LYS A 45 -21.62 -3.57 -1.80
C LYS A 45 -21.25 -4.62 -0.76
N TRP A 46 -20.56 -5.70 -1.15
CA TRP A 46 -20.24 -6.81 -0.24
C TRP A 46 -19.29 -6.40 0.88
N LEU A 47 -18.26 -5.59 0.58
CA LEU A 47 -17.35 -5.09 1.61
C LEU A 47 -18.11 -4.25 2.66
N GLN A 48 -18.96 -3.32 2.22
CA GLN A 48 -19.76 -2.51 3.13
C GLN A 48 -20.70 -3.38 3.97
N LEU A 49 -21.35 -4.38 3.36
CA LEU A 49 -22.17 -5.35 4.07
C LEU A 49 -21.38 -6.09 5.15
N CYS A 50 -20.17 -6.56 4.84
CA CYS A 50 -19.30 -7.19 5.82
C CYS A 50 -19.01 -6.25 6.99
N LEU A 51 -18.65 -4.99 6.73
CA LEU A 51 -18.39 -3.99 7.76
C LEU A 51 -19.61 -3.74 8.66
N ASP A 52 -20.79 -3.59 8.06
CA ASP A 52 -22.05 -3.31 8.77
C ASP A 52 -22.49 -4.48 9.64
N LYS A 53 -22.27 -5.72 9.18
CA LYS A 53 -22.71 -6.93 9.88
C LYS A 53 -21.69 -7.49 10.86
N ALA A 54 -20.41 -7.17 10.70
CA ALA A 54 -19.33 -7.70 11.52
C ALA A 54 -19.46 -7.43 13.03
N ASN A 55 -20.26 -6.44 13.45
CA ASN A 55 -20.52 -6.18 14.87
C ASN A 55 -21.56 -7.13 15.48
N ASN A 56 -22.45 -7.70 14.67
CA ASN A 56 -23.62 -8.47 15.13
C ASN A 56 -23.64 -9.91 14.61
N ILE A 57 -22.82 -10.22 13.60
CA ILE A 57 -22.76 -11.54 12.96
C ILE A 57 -21.29 -11.99 12.90
N PRO A 58 -20.91 -13.05 13.62
CA PRO A 58 -19.56 -13.59 13.57
C PRO A 58 -19.18 -14.08 12.17
N LEU A 59 -18.20 -13.42 11.55
CA LEU A 59 -17.72 -13.74 10.20
C LEU A 59 -16.68 -14.87 10.16
N VAL A 60 -16.27 -15.42 11.31
CA VAL A 60 -15.27 -16.49 11.42
C VAL A 60 -15.61 -17.69 10.52
N GLY A 61 -14.60 -18.26 9.85
CA GLY A 61 -14.76 -19.39 8.93
C GLY A 61 -15.23 -19.01 7.53
N THR A 62 -15.41 -17.72 7.23
CA THR A 62 -15.67 -17.24 5.85
C THR A 62 -14.41 -16.79 5.13
N VAL A 63 -13.29 -16.67 5.84
CA VAL A 63 -12.01 -16.20 5.32
C VAL A 63 -11.17 -17.40 4.84
N ASN A 64 -10.63 -17.31 3.61
CA ASN A 64 -9.78 -18.36 3.02
C ASN A 64 -8.29 -18.02 3.10
N GLN A 65 -7.93 -16.76 2.85
CA GLN A 65 -6.54 -16.26 2.88
C GLN A 65 -6.50 -14.85 3.46
N THR A 66 -5.41 -14.53 4.13
CA THR A 66 -5.18 -13.21 4.73
C THR A 66 -3.74 -12.73 4.65
N VAL A 67 -3.61 -11.42 4.45
CA VAL A 67 -2.33 -10.71 4.53
C VAL A 67 -2.50 -9.50 5.43
N LEU A 68 -1.62 -9.34 6.41
CA LEU A 68 -1.46 -8.09 7.16
C LEU A 68 -0.13 -7.45 6.76
N ILE A 69 -0.20 -6.24 6.20
CA ILE A 69 0.96 -5.40 5.88
C ILE A 69 0.98 -4.26 6.90
N ASP A 70 1.99 -4.26 7.76
CA ASP A 70 2.17 -3.31 8.86
C ASP A 70 1.03 -3.28 9.90
N ALA A 71 1.32 -2.74 11.09
CA ALA A 71 0.34 -2.68 12.18
C ALA A 71 0.45 -1.45 13.08
N GLY A 72 1.04 -0.36 12.58
CA GLY A 72 1.16 0.89 13.33
C GLY A 72 2.31 0.90 14.33
N ASN A 73 2.20 1.82 15.28
CA ASN A 73 3.27 2.27 16.17
C ASN A 73 3.55 1.43 17.42
N ASP A 74 2.54 0.89 18.08
CA ASP A 74 2.67 0.40 19.47
C ASP A 74 1.52 -0.54 19.89
N GLN A 75 1.43 -0.83 21.19
CA GLN A 75 0.38 -1.65 21.79
C GLN A 75 -1.03 -1.14 21.49
N SER A 76 -1.25 0.18 21.49
CA SER A 76 -2.55 0.76 21.18
C SER A 76 -2.94 0.44 19.73
N THR A 77 -2.01 0.61 18.80
CA THR A 77 -2.24 0.27 17.39
C THR A 77 -2.45 -1.23 17.18
N ALA A 78 -1.65 -2.08 17.84
CA ALA A 78 -1.81 -3.53 17.82
C ALA A 78 -3.19 -3.97 18.34
N ASN A 79 -3.68 -3.36 19.43
CA ASN A 79 -5.01 -3.65 19.98
C ASN A 79 -6.13 -3.28 18.99
N LYS A 80 -6.01 -2.14 18.29
CA LYS A 80 -6.96 -1.74 17.24
C LYS A 80 -6.95 -2.74 16.09
N VAL A 81 -5.76 -3.14 15.62
CA VAL A 81 -5.60 -4.14 14.56
C VAL A 81 -6.21 -5.47 14.98
N ASN A 82 -5.87 -6.00 16.16
CA ASN A 82 -6.43 -7.25 16.67
C ASN A 82 -7.97 -7.21 16.78
N THR A 83 -8.51 -6.11 17.31
CA THR A 83 -9.96 -5.91 17.39
C THR A 83 -10.60 -5.93 16.01
N TYR A 84 -9.96 -5.29 15.02
CA TYR A 84 -10.45 -5.27 13.64
C TYR A 84 -10.37 -6.65 12.98
N LEU A 85 -9.29 -7.40 13.17
CA LEU A 85 -9.12 -8.77 12.67
C LEU A 85 -10.24 -9.68 13.18
N LYS A 86 -10.49 -9.66 14.51
CA LYS A 86 -11.57 -10.43 15.15
C LYS A 86 -12.93 -10.05 14.60
N ARG A 87 -13.20 -8.74 14.47
CA ARG A 87 -14.43 -8.20 13.86
C ARG A 87 -14.63 -8.72 12.43
N MET A 88 -13.58 -8.73 11.61
CA MET A 88 -13.65 -9.21 10.22
C MET A 88 -13.67 -10.74 10.07
N GLY A 89 -13.68 -11.48 11.19
CA GLY A 89 -13.73 -12.94 11.21
C GLY A 89 -12.41 -13.60 10.82
N VAL A 90 -11.29 -12.88 10.94
CA VAL A 90 -9.97 -13.44 10.71
C VAL A 90 -9.60 -14.32 11.90
N ALA A 91 -9.46 -15.62 11.65
CA ALA A 91 -9.08 -16.64 12.65
C ALA A 91 -7.58 -16.93 12.66
N LYS A 92 -6.92 -16.68 11.53
CA LYS A 92 -5.48 -16.83 11.35
C LYS A 92 -4.99 -15.77 10.35
N LEU A 93 -3.79 -15.24 10.53
CA LEU A 93 -3.06 -14.44 9.56
C LEU A 93 -2.13 -15.33 8.72
N ASP A 94 -2.44 -15.56 7.45
CA ASP A 94 -1.61 -16.45 6.62
C ASP A 94 -0.26 -15.81 6.34
N HIS A 95 -0.26 -14.49 6.10
CA HIS A 95 0.94 -13.73 5.79
C HIS A 95 0.99 -12.44 6.60
N ILE A 96 2.11 -12.20 7.27
CA ILE A 96 2.46 -10.92 7.87
C ILE A 96 3.61 -10.33 7.07
N ILE A 97 3.51 -9.05 6.72
CA ILE A 97 4.52 -8.34 5.94
C ILE A 97 4.90 -7.08 6.70
N ALA A 98 6.20 -6.87 6.91
CA ALA A 98 6.73 -5.56 7.28
C ALA A 98 7.20 -4.85 6.01
N SER A 99 6.58 -3.71 5.68
CA SER A 99 6.96 -2.93 4.50
C SER A 99 8.39 -2.40 4.65
N HIS A 100 8.69 -1.79 5.78
CA HIS A 100 10.01 -1.38 6.23
C HIS A 100 10.01 -1.35 7.75
N TYR A 101 11.09 -0.88 8.38
CA TYR A 101 11.31 -1.11 9.82
C TYR A 101 11.10 0.11 10.73
N HIS A 102 10.40 1.16 10.27
CA HIS A 102 10.07 2.28 11.14
C HIS A 102 9.02 1.89 12.19
N GLN A 103 9.05 2.62 13.31
CA GLN A 103 8.28 2.29 14.50
C GLN A 103 6.77 2.27 14.21
N ASP A 104 6.27 3.20 13.42
CA ASP A 104 4.88 3.34 13.00
C ASP A 104 4.43 2.30 11.96
N HIS A 105 5.30 1.37 11.59
CA HIS A 105 4.95 0.23 10.75
C HIS A 105 5.06 -1.09 11.53
N VAL A 106 6.25 -1.34 12.11
CA VAL A 106 6.58 -2.60 12.77
C VAL A 106 6.40 -2.59 14.27
N GLY A 107 6.15 -1.44 14.89
CA GLY A 107 5.97 -1.34 16.33
C GLY A 107 4.75 -2.12 16.81
N GLY A 108 3.64 -1.98 16.10
CA GLY A 108 2.44 -2.79 16.30
C GLY A 108 2.67 -4.25 15.93
N LEU A 109 3.43 -4.56 14.87
CA LEU A 109 3.76 -5.94 14.51
C LEU A 109 4.58 -6.62 15.61
N ALA A 110 5.54 -5.92 16.20
CA ALA A 110 6.38 -6.43 17.28
C ALA A 110 5.56 -6.77 18.53
N VAL A 111 4.53 -5.99 18.82
CA VAL A 111 3.56 -6.31 19.87
C VAL A 111 2.74 -7.52 19.48
N LEU A 112 2.18 -7.52 18.27
CA LEU A 112 1.32 -8.58 17.82
C LEU A 112 2.07 -9.92 17.89
N LEU A 113 3.25 -10.00 17.31
CA LEU A 113 4.05 -11.21 17.32
C LEU A 113 4.39 -11.74 18.74
N LYS A 114 4.44 -10.90 19.79
CA LYS A 114 4.68 -11.36 21.17
C LYS A 114 3.44 -11.88 21.87
N ASP A 115 2.25 -11.43 21.46
CA ASP A 115 1.00 -11.73 22.14
C ASP A 115 0.35 -13.01 21.55
N PHE A 116 0.55 -14.14 22.23
CA PHE A 116 0.02 -15.44 21.85
C PHE A 116 -1.53 -15.54 21.91
N THR A 117 -2.24 -14.49 22.35
CA THR A 117 -3.72 -14.43 22.32
C THR A 117 -4.28 -14.00 20.96
N LEU A 118 -3.40 -13.71 20.01
CA LEU A 118 -3.81 -13.38 18.65
C LEU A 118 -4.34 -14.56 17.88
N THR A 119 -5.18 -14.19 16.93
CA THR A 119 -5.32 -14.80 15.61
C THR A 119 -3.94 -15.30 15.12
N GLY A 120 -3.62 -16.59 15.32
CA GLY A 120 -2.28 -17.12 15.03
C GLY A 120 -1.85 -16.82 13.58
N PHE A 121 -0.56 -16.86 13.26
CA PHE A 121 -0.10 -16.57 11.89
C PHE A 121 0.49 -17.80 11.17
N SER A 122 0.91 -17.72 9.90
CA SER A 122 1.70 -18.78 9.22
C SER A 122 3.12 -18.33 8.86
N ALA A 123 3.25 -17.20 8.16
CA ALA A 123 4.53 -16.74 7.62
C ALA A 123 4.73 -15.24 7.84
N ILE A 124 5.99 -14.84 7.99
CA ILE A 124 6.43 -13.45 8.09
C ILE A 124 7.34 -13.15 6.90
N TYR A 125 7.16 -11.99 6.26
CA TYR A 125 7.94 -11.52 5.12
C TYR A 125 8.46 -10.11 5.38
N ASP A 126 9.73 -9.88 5.06
CA ASP A 126 10.34 -8.55 5.05
C ASP A 126 11.62 -8.56 4.20
N ARG A 127 12.34 -7.45 4.16
CA ARG A 127 13.57 -7.31 3.37
C ARG A 127 14.81 -8.00 3.96
N GLY A 128 14.69 -8.66 5.11
CA GLY A 128 15.80 -9.34 5.79
C GLY A 128 16.80 -8.41 6.47
N ASP A 129 18.01 -8.92 6.70
CA ASP A 129 19.04 -8.31 7.57
C ASP A 129 20.18 -7.62 6.82
N TYR A 130 20.16 -7.66 5.48
CA TYR A 130 21.29 -7.26 4.65
C TYR A 130 21.71 -5.80 4.86
N ARG A 131 20.75 -4.90 5.10
CA ARG A 131 21.00 -3.49 5.41
C ARG A 131 20.16 -3.08 6.60
N PRO A 132 20.61 -3.23 7.87
CA PRO A 132 19.80 -2.78 9.01
C PRO A 132 19.53 -1.27 8.91
N PRO A 133 18.44 -0.75 9.52
CA PRO A 133 18.18 0.68 9.54
C PRO A 133 19.35 1.46 10.17
N PRO A 134 19.49 2.76 9.87
CA PRO A 134 20.41 3.65 10.57
C PRO A 134 20.27 3.54 12.09
N ALA A 135 21.34 3.78 12.85
CA ALA A 135 21.37 3.53 14.29
C ALA A 135 20.20 4.18 15.08
N GLY A 136 19.73 5.36 14.66
CA GLY A 136 18.58 6.05 15.27
C GLY A 136 17.21 5.40 15.01
N GLU A 137 17.09 4.56 13.99
CA GLU A 137 15.87 3.86 13.58
C GLU A 137 15.88 2.37 14.02
N ASN A 138 17.03 1.90 14.53
CA ASN A 138 17.31 0.49 14.76
C ASN A 138 16.47 -0.16 15.89
N LYS A 139 15.96 0.63 16.85
CA LYS A 139 15.21 0.09 18.00
C LYS A 139 13.93 -0.65 17.59
N ALA A 140 13.17 -0.07 16.66
CA ALA A 140 11.93 -0.67 16.15
C ALA A 140 12.21 -2.01 15.47
N TYR A 141 13.16 -2.01 14.53
CA TYR A 141 13.65 -3.20 13.84
C TYR A 141 14.10 -4.31 14.81
N LEU A 142 14.96 -4.01 15.79
CA LEU A 142 15.44 -5.02 16.74
C LEU A 142 14.30 -5.59 17.59
N THR A 143 13.33 -4.76 17.97
CA THR A 143 12.17 -5.19 18.75
C THR A 143 11.26 -6.12 17.94
N TYR A 144 10.98 -5.76 16.69
CA TYR A 144 10.24 -6.58 15.73
C TYR A 144 10.98 -7.90 15.41
N LYS A 145 12.27 -7.84 15.08
CA LYS A 145 13.11 -9.01 14.79
C LYS A 145 13.10 -10.00 15.94
N ARG A 146 13.29 -9.52 17.18
CA ARG A 146 13.21 -10.38 18.38
C ARG A 146 11.83 -11.01 18.53
N ALA A 147 10.75 -10.26 18.33
CA ALA A 147 9.39 -10.78 18.41
C ALA A 147 9.12 -11.88 17.37
N ALA A 148 9.59 -11.69 16.13
CA ALA A 148 9.48 -12.69 15.08
C ALA A 148 10.25 -13.98 15.40
N LEU A 149 11.49 -13.85 15.92
CA LEU A 149 12.34 -15.00 16.27
C LEU A 149 11.78 -15.83 17.43
N LEU A 150 11.19 -15.20 18.44
CA LEU A 150 10.59 -15.89 19.59
C LEU A 150 9.46 -16.86 19.22
N ASN A 151 8.87 -16.70 18.03
CA ASN A 151 7.81 -17.59 17.53
C ASN A 151 8.33 -18.79 16.75
N GLY A 152 9.65 -19.05 16.76
CA GLY A 152 10.26 -20.18 16.06
C GLY A 152 10.08 -20.15 14.54
N ARG A 153 9.64 -19.01 13.99
CA ARG A 153 9.35 -18.84 12.57
C ARG A 153 10.44 -18.02 11.89
N ILE A 154 10.89 -18.52 10.76
CA ILE A 154 11.89 -17.86 9.92
C ILE A 154 11.20 -16.68 9.23
N ARG A 155 11.76 -15.47 9.38
CA ARG A 155 11.37 -14.33 8.55
C ARG A 155 11.87 -14.61 7.13
N ASN A 156 10.96 -14.66 6.18
CA ASN A 156 11.28 -14.92 4.78
C ASN A 156 11.73 -13.62 4.14
N LYS A 157 12.98 -13.60 3.66
CA LYS A 157 13.51 -12.46 2.91
C LYS A 157 12.77 -12.34 1.58
N VAL A 158 12.22 -11.17 1.32
CA VAL A 158 11.63 -10.79 0.04
C VAL A 158 12.71 -10.12 -0.82
N ASP A 159 12.77 -10.55 -2.08
CA ASP A 159 13.68 -9.98 -3.08
C ASP A 159 12.92 -9.80 -4.41
N ALA A 160 12.67 -8.54 -4.77
CA ALA A 160 11.94 -8.18 -5.99
C ALA A 160 12.62 -8.74 -7.24
N LYS A 161 13.96 -8.84 -7.29
CA LYS A 161 14.68 -9.37 -8.47
C LYS A 161 14.42 -10.84 -8.74
N THR A 162 13.89 -11.57 -7.76
CA THR A 162 13.51 -12.98 -7.92
C THR A 162 12.09 -13.15 -8.47
N ASN A 163 11.41 -12.05 -8.83
CA ASN A 163 9.98 -12.02 -9.16
C ASN A 163 9.13 -12.63 -8.02
N PHE A 164 9.42 -12.19 -6.78
CA PHE A 164 8.79 -12.73 -5.59
C PHE A 164 7.28 -12.44 -5.58
N GLU A 165 6.50 -13.49 -5.35
CA GLU A 165 5.03 -13.47 -5.37
C GLU A 165 4.48 -14.31 -4.22
N ILE A 166 3.36 -13.86 -3.65
CA ILE A 166 2.53 -14.65 -2.73
C ILE A 166 1.23 -15.00 -3.47
N ASP A 167 0.98 -16.29 -3.64
CA ASP A 167 -0.28 -16.81 -4.22
C ASP A 167 -1.37 -16.79 -3.15
N LEU A 168 -2.35 -15.90 -3.31
CA LEU A 168 -3.51 -15.78 -2.41
C LEU A 168 -4.67 -16.69 -2.84
N GLY A 169 -4.44 -17.55 -3.83
CA GLY A 169 -5.37 -18.54 -4.34
C GLY A 169 -6.07 -18.12 -5.63
N VAL A 170 -7.15 -18.83 -5.93
CA VAL A 170 -7.89 -18.72 -7.18
C VAL A 170 -9.29 -18.16 -6.94
N GLY A 171 -9.59 -17.05 -7.62
CA GLY A 171 -10.89 -16.42 -7.59
C GLY A 171 -11.84 -16.82 -8.71
N ASN A 172 -12.76 -15.92 -9.04
CA ASN A 172 -13.82 -16.11 -10.01
C ASN A 172 -13.24 -16.41 -11.40
N LYS A 173 -13.86 -17.36 -12.10
CA LYS A 173 -13.43 -17.84 -13.44
C LYS A 173 -11.99 -18.35 -13.49
N GLY A 174 -11.47 -18.91 -12.40
CA GLY A 174 -10.14 -19.53 -12.37
C GLY A 174 -8.98 -18.53 -12.33
N ARG A 175 -9.24 -17.23 -12.12
CA ARG A 175 -8.19 -16.20 -12.10
C ARG A 175 -7.42 -16.23 -10.79
N LYS A 176 -6.10 -16.30 -10.87
CA LYS A 176 -5.22 -16.18 -9.70
C LYS A 176 -5.32 -14.79 -9.07
N ILE A 177 -5.12 -14.74 -7.77
CA ILE A 177 -4.96 -13.52 -6.98
C ILE A 177 -3.52 -13.52 -6.49
N ILE A 178 -2.70 -12.67 -7.08
CA ILE A 178 -1.27 -12.62 -6.76
C ILE A 178 -0.96 -11.31 -6.05
N LEU A 179 -0.21 -11.40 -4.95
CA LEU A 179 0.44 -10.28 -4.30
C LEU A 179 1.93 -10.31 -4.68
N LYS A 180 2.30 -9.45 -5.62
CA LYS A 180 3.63 -9.38 -6.22
C LYS A 180 4.47 -8.30 -5.56
N CYS A 181 5.69 -8.63 -5.16
CA CYS A 181 6.67 -7.63 -4.73
C CYS A 181 7.25 -6.93 -5.97
N VAL A 182 7.17 -5.60 -6.02
CA VAL A 182 7.63 -4.80 -7.16
C VAL A 182 8.87 -3.96 -6.85
N SER A 183 9.14 -3.67 -5.56
CA SER A 183 10.45 -3.22 -5.07
C SER A 183 10.79 -3.81 -3.72
N SER A 184 12.09 -3.95 -3.45
CA SER A 184 12.65 -4.34 -2.16
C SER A 184 14.07 -3.80 -2.01
N ASP A 185 14.43 -3.17 -0.89
CA ASP A 185 15.81 -2.77 -0.61
C ASP A 185 16.46 -1.85 -1.68
N GLY A 186 15.65 -1.03 -2.36
CA GLY A 186 16.06 -0.20 -3.50
C GLY A 186 16.22 -0.97 -4.82
N ASP A 187 15.99 -2.28 -4.82
CA ASP A 187 15.90 -3.12 -6.02
C ASP A 187 14.47 -3.16 -6.56
N PHE A 188 14.35 -3.40 -7.87
CA PHE A 188 13.07 -3.52 -8.56
C PHE A 188 13.02 -4.79 -9.41
N ILE A 189 11.81 -5.31 -9.62
CA ILE A 189 11.56 -6.59 -10.29
C ILE A 189 12.06 -6.66 -11.74
N ASN A 190 11.98 -5.55 -12.49
CA ASN A 190 12.33 -5.50 -13.92
C ASN A 190 13.07 -4.21 -14.30
N SER A 191 13.63 -3.48 -13.34
CA SER A 191 14.35 -2.23 -13.59
C SER A 191 15.63 -2.14 -12.76
N LYS A 192 16.47 -1.17 -13.12
CA LYS A 192 17.76 -0.96 -12.43
C LYS A 192 17.49 -0.51 -11.00
N SER A 193 18.18 -1.13 -10.05
CA SER A 193 18.23 -0.70 -8.65
C SER A 193 18.59 0.78 -8.55
N VAL A 194 18.03 1.48 -7.56
CA VAL A 194 18.57 2.78 -7.16
C VAL A 194 19.78 2.55 -6.27
N LYS A 195 20.91 3.16 -6.64
CA LYS A 195 22.15 3.13 -5.87
C LYS A 195 22.38 4.52 -5.29
N GLY A 196 22.67 4.62 -4.00
CA GLY A 196 22.93 5.89 -3.33
C GLY A 196 23.35 5.70 -1.87
N ASP A 197 23.89 6.76 -1.26
CA ASP A 197 24.22 6.76 0.16
C ASP A 197 22.94 6.62 0.98
N VAL A 198 22.89 5.51 1.70
CA VAL A 198 21.74 5.05 2.46
C VAL A 198 21.55 5.91 3.71
N ARG A 199 20.56 6.80 3.70
CA ARG A 199 20.29 7.69 4.85
C ARG A 199 18.99 7.39 5.60
N ASN A 200 18.01 6.74 4.96
CA ASN A 200 16.68 6.55 5.56
C ASN A 200 16.09 5.15 5.28
N GLY A 201 15.49 4.53 6.30
CA GLY A 201 14.84 3.22 6.21
C GLY A 201 13.72 3.10 5.16
N ASN A 202 13.08 4.21 4.76
CA ASN A 202 12.00 4.26 3.78
C ASN A 202 12.42 3.77 2.39
N ASP A 203 13.63 4.10 1.97
CA ASP A 203 14.13 3.81 0.62
C ASP A 203 14.31 2.30 0.38
N TYR A 204 14.39 1.51 1.45
CA TYR A 204 14.53 0.06 1.41
C TYR A 204 13.19 -0.68 1.52
N GLY A 205 12.08 0.06 1.56
CA GLY A 205 10.76 -0.50 1.74
C GLY A 205 10.37 -1.50 0.65
N LEU A 206 9.57 -2.47 1.06
CA LEU A 206 8.87 -3.36 0.16
C LEU A 206 7.65 -2.64 -0.41
N SER A 207 7.48 -2.72 -1.73
CA SER A 207 6.23 -2.33 -2.37
C SER A 207 5.56 -3.52 -3.04
N TRP A 208 4.23 -3.46 -3.08
CA TRP A 208 3.39 -4.58 -3.45
C TRP A 208 2.29 -4.18 -4.42
N LEU A 209 2.07 -5.05 -5.41
CA LEU A 209 1.00 -4.96 -6.40
C LEU A 209 0.09 -6.18 -6.26
N ILE A 210 -1.20 -5.94 -6.07
CA ILE A 210 -2.23 -6.99 -6.22
C ILE A 210 -2.84 -6.84 -7.60
N GLN A 211 -2.90 -7.94 -8.35
CA GLN A 211 -3.67 -8.02 -9.59
C GLN A 211 -4.71 -9.15 -9.50
N TYR A 212 -5.97 -8.81 -9.81
CA TYR A 212 -7.06 -9.78 -9.91
C TYR A 212 -7.98 -9.44 -11.09
N GLY A 213 -7.77 -10.14 -12.21
CA GLY A 213 -8.35 -9.73 -13.48
C GLY A 213 -7.83 -8.35 -13.89
N ALA A 214 -8.73 -7.42 -14.21
CA ALA A 214 -8.39 -6.04 -14.53
C ALA A 214 -8.15 -5.16 -13.29
N PHE A 215 -8.54 -5.63 -12.10
CA PHE A 215 -8.36 -4.86 -10.87
C PHE A 215 -6.88 -4.87 -10.44
N ARG A 216 -6.36 -3.68 -10.10
CA ARG A 216 -5.01 -3.48 -9.59
C ARG A 216 -5.00 -2.60 -8.34
N TYR A 217 -4.26 -3.02 -7.31
CA TYR A 217 -4.04 -2.24 -6.10
C TYR A 217 -2.54 -2.15 -5.80
N PHE A 218 -2.06 -0.98 -5.39
CA PHE A 218 -0.66 -0.74 -5.05
C PHE A 218 -0.49 -0.13 -3.66
N THR A 219 0.54 -0.58 -2.94
CA THR A 219 1.02 0.03 -1.70
C THR A 219 2.54 -0.03 -1.63
N GLY A 220 3.19 1.08 -1.27
CA GLY A 220 4.64 1.17 -1.11
C GLY A 220 5.09 1.42 0.33
N GLY A 221 4.21 1.39 1.33
CA GLY A 221 4.57 1.87 2.67
C GLY A 221 5.01 3.33 2.58
N ASP A 222 6.29 3.59 2.84
CA ASP A 222 6.83 4.94 2.97
C ASP A 222 7.88 5.31 1.92
N LEU A 223 7.89 4.59 0.77
CA LEU A 223 8.80 4.88 -0.34
C LEU A 223 8.88 6.38 -0.68
N GLY A 224 10.10 6.86 -0.88
CA GLY A 224 10.41 8.25 -1.25
C GLY A 224 10.34 8.52 -2.75
N GLY A 225 9.87 9.71 -3.11
CA GLY A 225 9.71 10.20 -4.48
C GLY A 225 10.67 11.31 -4.90
N PHE A 226 11.43 11.88 -3.97
CA PHE A 226 12.29 13.04 -4.23
C PHE A 226 13.73 12.83 -3.76
N SER A 227 14.68 12.94 -4.68
CA SER A 227 16.07 13.33 -4.41
C SER A 227 16.25 14.80 -4.76
N ASP A 228 17.15 15.47 -4.03
CA ASP A 228 17.65 16.85 -4.18
C ASP A 228 17.12 17.67 -5.37
N LEU A 229 16.52 18.83 -5.04
CA LEU A 229 16.23 20.02 -5.88
C LEU A 229 14.79 20.57 -5.91
N GLY A 230 13.90 20.13 -5.02
CA GLY A 230 13.00 21.11 -4.41
C GLY A 230 11.81 20.62 -3.59
N GLY A 231 12.13 20.19 -2.37
CA GLY A 231 11.34 20.64 -1.24
C GLY A 231 11.56 22.15 -0.97
N PRO A 232 10.67 22.84 -0.26
CA PRO A 232 10.90 24.21 0.17
C PRO A 232 12.04 24.23 1.18
N LYS A 233 13.23 24.65 0.69
CA LYS A 233 14.52 24.94 1.35
C LYS A 233 15.65 24.09 0.77
N SER A 234 16.74 24.78 0.45
CA SER A 234 18.03 24.34 -0.12
C SER A 234 18.82 23.30 0.72
N LYS A 235 18.15 22.32 1.32
CA LYS A 235 18.78 21.21 2.03
C LYS A 235 18.59 19.92 1.23
N MET A 236 19.65 19.11 1.22
CA MET A 236 19.68 17.78 0.61
C MET A 236 18.53 16.93 1.17
N SER A 237 17.70 16.35 0.29
CA SER A 237 16.67 15.36 0.65
C SER A 237 17.35 14.19 1.37
N PRO A 238 16.80 13.70 2.49
CA PRO A 238 17.32 12.50 3.12
C PRO A 238 16.90 11.21 2.39
N TYR A 239 16.07 11.30 1.35
CA TYR A 239 15.50 10.16 0.63
C TYR A 239 16.15 9.94 -0.74
N ILE A 240 16.22 8.67 -1.12
CA ILE A 240 16.54 8.25 -2.48
C ILE A 240 15.24 8.23 -3.30
N LYS A 241 15.33 8.58 -4.58
CA LYS A 241 14.18 8.59 -5.50
C LYS A 241 13.80 7.18 -5.95
N VAL A 242 12.94 6.50 -5.20
CA VAL A 242 12.52 5.12 -5.46
C VAL A 242 11.26 5.04 -6.33
N GLU A 243 10.33 5.99 -6.18
CA GLU A 243 9.02 5.95 -6.85
C GLU A 243 9.10 6.08 -8.37
N THR A 244 9.89 7.02 -8.91
CA THR A 244 9.95 7.22 -10.37
C THR A 244 10.48 5.98 -11.12
N PRO A 245 11.60 5.34 -10.71
CA PRO A 245 12.05 4.09 -11.33
C PRO A 245 11.08 2.92 -11.16
N LEU A 246 10.27 2.92 -10.09
CA LEU A 246 9.29 1.86 -9.82
C LEU A 246 8.18 1.80 -10.88
N ILE A 247 7.84 2.92 -11.52
CA ILE A 247 6.80 2.96 -12.57
C ILE A 247 7.10 1.92 -13.66
N GLN A 248 8.37 1.78 -14.06
CA GLN A 248 8.78 0.83 -15.10
C GLN A 248 8.61 -0.64 -14.69
N SER A 249 8.55 -0.90 -13.38
CA SER A 249 8.41 -2.24 -12.84
C SER A 249 6.96 -2.72 -12.74
N ILE A 250 6.00 -1.86 -13.07
CA ILE A 250 4.57 -2.20 -13.06
C ILE A 250 4.16 -2.56 -14.49
N GLU A 251 3.79 -3.83 -14.68
CA GLU A 251 3.48 -4.38 -15.99
C GLU A 251 2.39 -3.57 -16.71
N GLY A 252 2.70 -3.14 -17.92
CA GLY A 252 1.83 -2.29 -18.73
C GLY A 252 1.98 -0.81 -18.46
N ALA A 253 2.68 -0.34 -17.42
CA ALA A 253 2.94 1.08 -17.21
C ALA A 253 3.69 1.68 -18.42
N ASP A 254 3.00 2.54 -19.16
CA ASP A 254 3.53 3.11 -20.40
C ASP A 254 4.06 4.53 -20.16
N VAL A 255 5.36 4.67 -19.89
CA VAL A 255 6.00 5.99 -19.82
C VAL A 255 6.29 6.60 -21.20
N SER A 256 5.98 5.93 -22.31
CA SER A 256 6.28 6.42 -23.66
C SER A 256 5.31 7.50 -24.15
N LYS A 257 4.26 7.82 -23.38
CA LYS A 257 3.18 8.73 -23.83
C LYS A 257 3.23 10.12 -23.22
N TYR A 258 4.23 10.38 -22.39
CA TYR A 258 4.82 11.71 -22.28
C TYR A 258 5.44 12.17 -23.61
N ARG A 259 5.54 11.28 -24.60
CA ARG A 259 6.23 11.53 -25.85
C ARG A 259 5.31 11.88 -27.03
N ASN A 260 3.99 11.59 -27.01
CA ASN A 260 3.01 11.90 -28.09
C ASN A 260 1.53 11.46 -27.83
N GLY A 261 0.94 11.69 -26.65
CA GLY A 261 -0.54 11.82 -26.52
C GLY A 261 -1.49 10.63 -26.82
N GLN A 262 -1.08 9.36 -26.80
CA GLN A 262 -2.02 8.21 -26.99
C GLN A 262 -2.73 7.77 -25.66
N LYS A 263 -3.33 6.56 -25.55
CA LYS A 263 -3.97 5.99 -24.30
C LYS A 263 -3.06 5.05 -23.45
N LEU A 264 -2.92 5.31 -22.14
CA LEU A 264 -1.86 4.74 -21.25
C LEU A 264 -2.29 3.36 -20.71
N ASN A 265 -1.44 2.33 -20.85
CA ASN A 265 -1.50 1.12 -20.02
C ASN A 265 -0.76 1.42 -18.69
N GLY A 266 -1.12 0.78 -17.57
CA GLY A 266 -0.52 1.03 -16.23
C GLY A 266 -1.49 1.39 -15.11
N HIS A 267 -2.79 1.49 -15.41
CA HIS A 267 -3.81 1.94 -14.47
C HIS A 267 -3.83 1.17 -13.14
N ILE A 268 -3.78 1.91 -12.03
CA ILE A 268 -4.03 1.40 -10.69
C ILE A 268 -5.46 1.76 -10.26
N CYS A 269 -6.25 0.78 -9.83
CA CYS A 269 -7.62 1.06 -9.38
C CYS A 269 -7.62 1.75 -8.01
N ALA A 270 -6.75 1.32 -7.10
CA ALA A 270 -6.61 1.90 -5.77
C ALA A 270 -5.14 1.95 -5.33
N PHE A 271 -4.72 3.09 -4.80
CA PHE A 271 -3.35 3.35 -4.37
C PHE A 271 -3.34 3.81 -2.90
N LYS A 272 -2.60 3.11 -2.03
CA LYS A 272 -2.25 3.67 -0.72
C LYS A 272 -1.11 4.66 -0.88
N ILE A 273 -1.38 5.94 -0.63
CA ILE A 273 -0.40 7.02 -0.75
C ILE A 273 0.80 6.71 0.13
N ASN A 274 1.99 6.81 -0.45
CA ASN A 274 3.20 6.49 0.27
C ASN A 274 3.46 7.53 1.36
N HIS A 275 4.06 7.08 2.46
CA HIS A 275 4.57 7.95 3.51
C HIS A 275 3.53 8.90 4.08
N HIS A 276 2.32 8.38 4.28
CA HIS A 276 1.20 9.10 4.88
C HIS A 276 0.79 10.40 4.16
N GLY A 277 1.24 10.61 2.92
CA GLY A 277 1.09 11.89 2.22
C GLY A 277 2.15 12.92 2.63
N SER A 278 3.39 12.49 2.86
CA SER A 278 4.56 13.36 2.96
C SER A 278 4.81 14.10 1.64
N HIS A 279 5.33 15.32 1.70
CA HIS A 279 5.72 16.06 0.50
C HIS A 279 7.01 15.52 -0.14
N TYR A 280 7.66 14.52 0.48
CA TYR A 280 8.81 13.80 -0.07
C TYR A 280 8.43 12.49 -0.79
N SER A 281 7.14 12.17 -0.88
CA SER A 281 6.63 10.92 -1.43
C SER A 281 5.38 11.17 -2.26
N SER A 282 5.03 10.17 -3.06
CA SER A 282 3.94 10.16 -4.02
C SER A 282 3.98 11.43 -4.88
N ASP A 283 5.11 11.65 -5.55
CA ASP A 283 5.29 12.84 -6.37
C ASP A 283 4.33 12.84 -7.59
N PRO A 284 3.98 14.01 -8.14
CA PRO A 284 3.08 14.11 -9.29
C PRO A 284 3.43 13.18 -10.46
N ARG A 285 4.72 12.91 -10.73
CA ARG A 285 5.12 12.00 -11.82
C ARG A 285 4.84 10.54 -11.48
N PHE A 286 5.03 10.15 -10.23
CA PHE A 286 4.62 8.82 -9.77
C PHE A 286 3.11 8.65 -9.89
N PHE A 287 2.32 9.60 -9.42
CA PHE A 287 0.86 9.58 -9.59
C PHE A 287 0.45 9.51 -11.06
N ALA A 288 1.05 10.34 -11.91
CA ALA A 288 0.79 10.37 -13.34
C ALA A 288 1.13 9.05 -14.04
N GLY A 289 2.25 8.41 -13.69
CA GLY A 289 2.63 7.11 -14.23
C GLY A 289 1.71 5.97 -13.77
N MET A 290 1.27 6.03 -12.51
CA MET A 290 0.40 5.02 -11.89
C MET A 290 -1.08 5.17 -12.28
N ARG A 291 -1.51 6.37 -12.65
CA ARG A 291 -2.90 6.72 -12.99
C ARG A 291 -3.91 6.13 -12.01
N PRO A 292 -3.84 6.42 -10.71
CA PRO A 292 -4.77 5.84 -9.76
C PRO A 292 -6.21 6.33 -10.04
N SER A 293 -7.21 5.43 -9.95
CA SER A 293 -8.64 5.81 -9.89
C SER A 293 -9.03 6.27 -8.48
N SER A 294 -8.39 5.69 -7.46
CA SER A 294 -8.65 6.01 -6.06
C SER A 294 -7.37 6.03 -5.23
N ALA A 295 -7.34 6.90 -4.23
CA ALA A 295 -6.22 7.05 -3.31
C ALA A 295 -6.66 6.86 -1.85
N ILE A 296 -5.83 6.23 -1.04
CA ILE A 296 -6.03 6.10 0.41
C ILE A 296 -4.81 6.68 1.12
N ILE A 297 -5.04 7.67 1.98
CA ILE A 297 -4.02 8.25 2.85
C ILE A 297 -4.22 7.68 4.25
N SER A 298 -3.32 6.77 4.65
CA SER A 298 -3.23 6.24 6.00
C SER A 298 -2.46 7.23 6.87
N CYS A 299 -3.17 7.98 7.70
CA CYS A 299 -2.61 8.99 8.60
C CYS A 299 -3.57 9.25 9.77
N GLY A 300 -3.10 9.93 10.81
CA GLY A 300 -3.88 10.30 11.98
C GLY A 300 -3.35 11.58 12.61
N ASP A 301 -4.10 12.08 13.58
CA ASP A 301 -3.95 13.44 14.13
C ASP A 301 -2.60 13.72 14.83
N LYS A 302 -1.76 12.69 14.99
CA LYS A 302 -0.50 12.75 15.75
C LYS A 302 0.74 13.07 14.90
N HIS A 303 0.62 13.19 13.57
CA HIS A 303 1.75 13.36 12.65
C HIS A 303 1.53 14.61 11.77
N GLN A 304 2.60 15.21 11.25
CA GLN A 304 2.54 16.37 10.33
C GLN A 304 2.11 15.97 8.91
N HIS A 305 1.28 14.92 8.80
CA HIS A 305 0.83 14.33 7.57
C HIS A 305 -0.71 14.17 7.57
N PRO A 306 -1.36 14.29 6.40
CA PRO A 306 -0.75 14.59 5.10
C PRO A 306 -0.29 16.04 5.03
N HIS A 307 0.77 16.31 4.27
CA HIS A 307 1.24 17.66 4.05
C HIS A 307 0.26 18.40 3.11
N ALA A 308 0.05 19.70 3.33
CA ALA A 308 -0.87 20.48 2.51
C ALA A 308 -0.50 20.46 1.01
N LEU A 309 0.80 20.47 0.69
CA LEU A 309 1.29 20.32 -0.69
C LEU A 309 0.90 18.96 -1.29
N SER A 310 1.06 17.86 -0.55
CA SER A 310 0.68 16.53 -1.04
C SER A 310 -0.82 16.42 -1.29
N ILE A 311 -1.66 17.04 -0.43
CA ILE A 311 -3.10 17.13 -0.69
C ILE A 311 -3.39 17.94 -1.94
N SER A 312 -2.75 19.11 -2.08
CA SER A 312 -2.90 19.95 -3.28
C SER A 312 -2.52 19.17 -4.54
N ASP A 313 -1.40 18.45 -4.53
CA ASP A 313 -0.97 17.63 -5.65
C ASP A 313 -1.99 16.56 -5.99
N ILE A 314 -2.54 15.87 -4.99
CA ILE A 314 -3.59 14.84 -5.18
C ILE A 314 -4.88 15.41 -5.76
N GLU A 315 -5.25 16.63 -5.37
CA GLU A 315 -6.48 17.30 -5.81
C GLU A 315 -6.34 18.01 -7.17
N ASN A 316 -5.12 18.34 -7.58
CA ASN A 316 -4.85 19.01 -8.85
C ASN A 316 -5.29 18.15 -10.04
N LYS A 317 -6.13 18.72 -10.92
CA LYS A 317 -6.62 18.03 -12.13
C LYS A 317 -5.55 17.89 -13.21
N THR A 318 -4.58 18.79 -13.22
CA THR A 318 -3.43 18.78 -14.12
C THR A 318 -2.15 19.13 -13.36
N TRP A 319 -1.04 18.48 -13.71
CA TRP A 319 0.29 18.83 -13.22
C TRP A 319 1.17 19.33 -14.34
N ASN A 320 1.83 20.47 -14.14
CA ASN A 320 2.88 20.91 -15.04
C ASN A 320 4.19 20.22 -14.66
N VAL A 321 4.66 19.30 -15.50
CA VAL A 321 5.86 18.50 -15.22
C VAL A 321 7.14 19.36 -15.24
N ALA A 322 7.11 20.54 -15.86
CA ALA A 322 8.20 21.51 -15.88
C ALA A 322 8.36 22.30 -14.57
N ASP A 323 7.28 22.45 -13.79
CA ASP A 323 7.25 23.15 -12.48
C ASP A 323 7.45 22.21 -11.29
N SER A 324 7.42 20.89 -11.54
CA SER A 324 7.92 19.96 -10.53
C SER A 324 9.41 20.26 -10.34
N THR A 325 9.82 20.51 -9.11
CA THR A 325 11.20 20.79 -8.67
C THR A 325 12.18 19.61 -8.86
N ALA A 326 11.86 18.76 -9.82
CA ALA A 326 12.60 17.62 -10.26
C ALA A 326 13.88 17.99 -11.01
N ASP A 327 14.98 17.31 -10.69
CA ASP A 327 16.16 17.29 -11.53
C ASP A 327 15.80 16.90 -12.98
N LYS A 328 16.20 17.75 -13.94
CA LYS A 328 15.98 17.58 -15.39
C LYS A 328 16.78 16.40 -15.98
N ASN A 329 17.57 15.69 -15.18
CA ASN A 329 18.31 14.51 -15.61
C ASN A 329 17.65 13.17 -15.23
N ASP A 330 16.60 13.19 -14.39
CA ASP A 330 15.95 12.00 -13.82
C ASP A 330 14.77 11.45 -14.65
N TYR A 331 14.75 11.71 -15.94
CA TYR A 331 13.68 11.23 -16.81
C TYR A 331 13.84 9.73 -17.09
N PRO A 332 12.78 8.91 -16.92
CA PRO A 332 12.73 7.61 -17.58
C PRO A 332 13.07 7.79 -19.07
N PRO A 333 13.83 6.88 -19.70
CA PRO A 333 14.10 6.97 -21.14
C PRO A 333 12.80 7.19 -21.92
N GLY A 334 12.66 8.33 -22.60
CA GLY A 334 11.47 8.68 -23.38
C GLY A 334 10.50 9.70 -22.75
N VAL A 335 10.74 10.21 -21.54
CA VAL A 335 9.99 11.34 -20.98
C VAL A 335 10.67 12.66 -21.41
N PRO A 336 9.94 13.70 -21.88
CA PRO A 336 10.55 14.92 -22.40
C PRO A 336 11.39 15.62 -21.35
N LYS A 337 12.69 15.77 -21.63
CA LYS A 337 13.66 16.38 -20.70
C LYS A 337 13.41 17.86 -20.38
N ASN A 338 12.55 18.52 -21.16
CA ASN A 338 12.23 19.94 -21.09
C ASN A 338 10.73 20.19 -21.38
N GLY A 339 9.84 19.28 -20.99
CA GLY A 339 8.44 19.34 -21.39
C GLY A 339 7.57 20.22 -20.51
N ASN A 340 7.25 21.43 -20.97
CA ASN A 340 5.98 22.07 -20.61
C ASN A 340 4.86 21.15 -21.09
N GLY A 341 4.22 20.45 -20.16
CA GLY A 341 3.17 19.49 -20.47
C GLY A 341 2.30 19.26 -19.26
N GLU A 342 0.99 19.45 -19.44
CA GLU A 342 -0.01 19.12 -18.44
C GLU A 342 -0.26 17.62 -18.45
N VAL A 343 -0.14 16.98 -17.29
CA VAL A 343 -0.55 15.58 -17.12
C VAL A 343 -1.89 15.55 -16.41
N GLU A 344 -2.87 14.91 -17.02
CA GLU A 344 -4.20 14.72 -16.46
C GLU A 344 -4.15 13.76 -15.26
N ASN A 345 -4.63 14.24 -14.12
CA ASN A 345 -4.87 13.43 -12.94
C ASN A 345 -6.12 12.57 -13.14
N THR A 346 -5.97 11.26 -13.08
CA THR A 346 -7.08 10.30 -13.26
C THR A 346 -7.83 9.98 -11.97
N LEU A 347 -7.41 10.58 -10.85
CA LEU A 347 -7.97 10.32 -9.54
C LEU A 347 -9.42 10.78 -9.46
N GLN A 348 -10.31 9.85 -9.17
CA GLN A 348 -11.74 10.14 -9.03
C GLN A 348 -12.13 10.36 -7.56
N LYS A 349 -11.36 9.78 -6.64
CA LYS A 349 -11.68 9.78 -5.20
C LYS A 349 -10.46 9.57 -4.34
N TYR A 350 -10.43 10.22 -3.18
CA TYR A 350 -9.50 9.83 -2.13
C TYR A 350 -10.17 9.74 -0.75
N ILE A 351 -9.54 8.98 0.14
CA ILE A 351 -9.96 8.79 1.52
C ILE A 351 -8.77 9.09 2.42
N CYS A 352 -8.94 9.99 3.38
CA CYS A 352 -7.94 10.32 4.40
C CYS A 352 -8.44 9.85 5.77
N THR A 353 -7.66 9.00 6.45
CA THR A 353 -8.12 8.37 7.70
C THR A 353 -8.13 9.33 8.90
N SER A 354 -7.30 10.38 8.92
CA SER A 354 -7.29 11.40 9.98
C SER A 354 -8.47 12.36 9.88
N LEU A 355 -8.79 12.81 8.66
CA LEU A 355 -9.82 13.82 8.43
C LEU A 355 -11.25 13.30 8.62
N ARG A 356 -11.44 11.99 8.85
CA ARG A 356 -12.76 11.29 8.95
C ARG A 356 -13.75 11.66 7.83
N LYS A 357 -13.26 12.18 6.71
CA LYS A 357 -14.04 12.74 5.61
C LYS A 357 -13.68 11.98 4.32
N LYS A 358 -14.71 11.55 3.58
CA LYS A 358 -14.57 11.11 2.20
C LYS A 358 -14.59 12.38 1.34
N PHE A 359 -13.51 12.65 0.63
CA PHE A 359 -13.50 13.75 -0.33
C PHE A 359 -13.82 13.16 -1.71
N LYS A 360 -14.81 13.73 -2.40
CA LYS A 360 -15.08 13.44 -3.81
C LYS A 360 -14.35 14.50 -4.62
N VAL A 361 -13.56 14.11 -5.61
CA VAL A 361 -12.89 15.03 -6.54
C VAL A 361 -13.89 15.45 -7.64
N ASP A 362 -15.07 15.93 -7.21
CA ASP A 362 -16.28 16.17 -8.02
C ASP A 362 -17.06 14.90 -8.46
N ASP A 363 -18.39 14.97 -8.37
CA ASP A 363 -19.35 13.90 -8.67
C ASP A 363 -19.26 13.44 -10.14
N LEU A 364 -18.76 12.21 -10.38
CA LEU A 364 -18.85 11.55 -11.68
C LEU A 364 -19.73 10.29 -11.63
N ARG A 365 -21.02 10.52 -11.86
CA ARG A 365 -22.00 9.51 -12.29
C ARG A 365 -22.18 9.48 -13.81
N LYS A 366 -21.23 10.01 -14.59
CA LYS A 366 -21.46 10.26 -16.03
C LYS A 366 -20.55 9.59 -17.04
N ASN A 367 -19.49 8.86 -16.68
CA ASN A 367 -18.66 8.17 -17.69
C ASN A 367 -18.03 6.85 -17.18
N ILE A 368 -18.86 5.87 -16.82
CA ILE A 368 -18.51 4.44 -16.88
C ILE A 368 -19.62 3.74 -17.64
#